data_AF-A0A1I1FID6-F1
#
_entry.id   AF-A0A1I1FID6-F1
#
_cell.length_a   1.000
_cell.length_b   1.000
_cell.length_c   1.000
_cell.angle_alpha   90.00
_cell.angle_beta   90.00
_cell.angle_gamma   90.00
#
_symmetry.space_group_name_H-M   'P 1'
#
loop_
_entity.id
_entity.type
_entity.pdbx_description
1 polymer ?
#
loop_
_entity_poly.entity_id
_entity_poly.type
_entity_poly.pdbx_seq_one_letter_code
_entity_poly.pdbx_strand_id
1 'polypeptide(L)'
;MFDKMMSDMQAMMKPYQENFSGKQLKPVTNLMKIQAKAFEKLGTEQTRFYSECVEAISKQVEGLGSKDPAGLQEAQFNFAQDMQDRVGRLFKTNMDILSEARDGATTELESLKTQVQEKATKAA
;
A
#
# COMPACT_ATOMS: atom_id res chain seq x y z
N MET A 1 0.16 -15.41 -3.12
CA MET A 1 1.41 -14.76 -2.63
C MET A 1 1.09 -13.73 -1.53
N PHE A 2 0.12 -12.85 -1.77
CA PHE A 2 -0.40 -11.90 -0.77
C PHE A 2 -1.06 -12.56 0.44
N ASP A 3 -1.89 -13.58 0.26
CA ASP A 3 -2.46 -14.34 1.38
C ASP A 3 -1.41 -14.97 2.28
N LYS A 4 -0.31 -15.45 1.69
CA LYS A 4 0.82 -15.98 2.43
C LYS A 4 1.53 -14.87 3.21
N MET A 5 1.73 -13.70 2.61
CA MET A 5 2.30 -12.53 3.29
C MET A 5 1.43 -12.07 4.46
N MET A 6 0.10 -12.00 4.29
CA MET A 6 -0.84 -11.62 5.35
C MET A 6 -0.90 -12.68 6.45
N SER A 7 -0.93 -13.96 6.08
CA SER A 7 -0.81 -15.10 6.99
C SER A 7 0.48 -15.02 7.82
N ASP A 8 1.62 -14.82 7.17
CA ASP A 8 2.93 -14.77 7.81
C ASP A 8 3.06 -13.54 8.72
N MET A 9 2.49 -12.39 8.32
CA MET A 9 2.43 -11.18 9.15
C MET A 9 1.52 -11.37 10.37
N GLN A 10 0.37 -12.03 10.20
CA GLN A 10 -0.55 -12.35 11.28
C GLN A 10 0.06 -13.38 12.25
N ALA A 11 0.79 -14.37 11.73
CA ALA A 11 1.55 -15.34 12.52
C ALA A 11 2.70 -14.67 13.30
N MET A 12 3.41 -13.73 12.69
CA MET A 12 4.45 -12.94 13.36
C MET A 12 3.84 -12.05 14.46
N MET A 13 2.65 -11.48 14.24
CA MET A 13 1.96 -10.59 15.19
C MET A 13 1.30 -11.34 16.36
N LYS A 14 0.95 -12.62 16.21
CA LYS A 14 0.27 -13.43 17.23
C LYS A 14 1.01 -13.49 18.59
N PRO A 15 2.32 -13.83 18.66
CA PRO A 15 3.06 -13.82 19.92
C PRO A 15 3.24 -12.42 20.53
N TYR A 16 3.13 -11.37 19.72
CA TYR A 16 3.10 -9.99 20.23
C TYR A 16 1.69 -9.62 20.72
N GLN A 17 0.61 -10.05 20.08
CA GLN A 17 -0.76 -9.77 20.55
C GLN A 17 -1.01 -10.23 22.00
N GLU A 18 -0.51 -11.41 22.37
CA GLU A 18 -0.68 -11.96 23.72
C GLU A 18 0.16 -11.22 24.77
N ASN A 19 1.36 -10.73 24.41
CA ASN A 19 2.23 -9.95 25.28
C ASN A 19 1.90 -8.44 25.32
N PHE A 20 1.12 -7.92 24.36
CA PHE A 20 0.89 -6.48 24.15
C PHE A 20 -0.45 -5.98 24.72
N SER A 21 -1.14 -6.80 25.50
CA SER A 21 -2.42 -6.47 26.15
C SER A 21 -2.31 -5.40 27.26
N GLY A 22 -1.10 -4.99 27.64
CA GLY A 22 -0.88 -3.89 28.59
C GLY A 22 -1.06 -2.50 27.95
N LYS A 23 -1.72 -1.58 28.68
CA LYS A 23 -1.93 -0.16 28.26
C LYS A 23 -0.64 0.57 27.81
N GLN A 24 0.53 0.10 28.23
CA GLN A 24 1.84 0.67 27.90
C GLN A 24 2.33 0.33 26.49
N LEU A 25 1.82 -0.75 25.87
CA LEU A 25 2.26 -1.23 24.55
C LEU A 25 1.29 -0.89 23.41
N LYS A 26 0.11 -0.35 23.75
CA LYS A 26 -0.93 0.06 22.79
C LYS A 26 -0.41 0.93 21.64
N PRO A 27 0.47 1.93 21.86
CA PRO A 27 0.99 2.74 20.77
C PRO A 27 1.89 1.96 19.81
N VAL A 28 2.68 1.02 20.32
CA VAL A 28 3.50 0.12 19.49
C VAL A 28 2.60 -0.79 18.66
N THR A 29 1.54 -1.32 19.25
CA THR A 29 0.52 -2.09 18.52
C THR A 29 -0.16 -1.26 17.43
N ASN A 30 -0.46 0.01 17.70
CA ASN A 30 -1.06 0.91 16.72
C ASN A 30 -0.11 1.20 15.54
N LEU A 31 1.18 1.44 15.81
CA LEU A 31 2.19 1.59 14.77
C LEU A 31 2.32 0.35 13.88
N MET A 32 2.33 -0.85 14.48
CA MET A 32 2.35 -2.10 13.72
C MET A 32 1.08 -2.27 12.85
N LYS A 33 -0.09 -1.87 13.35
CA LYS A 33 -1.34 -1.88 12.56
C LYS A 33 -1.28 -0.91 11.38
N ILE A 34 -0.74 0.29 11.58
CA ILE A 34 -0.56 1.28 10.51
C ILE A 34 0.35 0.72 9.42
N GLN A 35 1.46 0.10 9.82
CA GLN A 35 2.40 -0.53 8.89
C GLN A 35 1.74 -1.69 8.12
N ALA A 36 1.02 -2.59 8.80
CA ALA A 36 0.32 -3.70 8.17
C ALA A 36 -0.70 -3.21 7.13
N LYS A 37 -1.50 -2.21 7.48
CA LYS A 37 -2.50 -1.61 6.57
C LYS A 37 -1.84 -0.96 5.36
N ALA A 38 -0.69 -0.30 5.53
CA ALA A 38 0.05 0.29 4.42
C ALA A 38 0.57 -0.80 3.46
N PHE A 39 1.13 -1.88 3.98
CA PHE A 39 1.57 -3.02 3.16
C PHE A 39 0.42 -3.70 2.42
N GLU A 40 -0.73 -3.86 3.10
CA GLU A 40 -1.93 -4.43 2.49
C GLU A 40 -2.39 -3.59 1.30
N LYS A 41 -2.45 -2.26 1.47
CA LYS A 41 -2.80 -1.32 0.40
C LYS A 41 -1.79 -1.36 -0.75
N LEU A 42 -0.48 -1.32 -0.46
CA LEU A 42 0.57 -1.39 -1.48
C LEU A 42 0.50 -2.70 -2.29
N GLY A 43 0.32 -3.84 -1.62
CA GLY A 43 0.21 -5.13 -2.33
C GLY A 43 -1.08 -5.26 -3.14
N THR A 44 -2.17 -4.66 -2.68
CA THR A 44 -3.42 -4.57 -3.46
C THR A 44 -3.21 -3.72 -4.72
N GLU A 45 -2.56 -2.57 -4.59
CA GLU A 45 -2.24 -1.67 -5.71
C GLU A 45 -1.30 -2.31 -6.72
N GLN A 46 -0.28 -3.03 -6.25
CA GLN A 46 0.63 -3.78 -7.12
C GLN A 46 -0.12 -4.85 -7.91
N THR A 47 -1.00 -5.59 -7.25
CA THR A 47 -1.83 -6.63 -7.90
C THR A 47 -2.74 -6.01 -8.96
N ARG A 48 -3.42 -4.91 -8.62
CA ARG A 48 -4.27 -4.17 -9.56
C ARG A 48 -3.48 -3.72 -10.79
N PHE A 49 -2.33 -3.08 -10.58
CA PHE A 49 -1.47 -2.61 -11.66
C PHE A 49 -1.04 -3.75 -12.61
N TYR A 50 -0.64 -4.90 -12.06
CA TYR A 50 -0.26 -6.04 -12.89
C TYR A 50 -1.44 -6.62 -13.69
N SER A 51 -2.60 -6.79 -13.08
CA SER A 51 -3.82 -7.23 -13.78
C SER A 51 -4.16 -6.28 -14.93
N GLU A 52 -4.11 -4.99 -14.66
CA GLU A 52 -4.32 -3.92 -15.63
C GLU A 52 -3.32 -3.94 -16.80
N CYS A 53 -2.03 -4.21 -16.54
CA CYS A 53 -1.02 -4.34 -17.58
C CYS A 53 -1.24 -5.58 -18.45
N VAL A 54 -1.62 -6.71 -17.84
CA VAL A 54 -1.92 -7.94 -18.58
C VAL A 54 -3.11 -7.72 -19.51
N GLU A 55 -4.18 -7.10 -19.03
CA GLU A 55 -5.34 -6.75 -19.87
C GLU A 55 -4.97 -5.82 -21.02
N ALA A 56 -4.12 -4.81 -20.77
CA ALA A 56 -3.67 -3.89 -21.81
C ALA A 56 -2.85 -4.60 -22.90
N ILE A 57 -1.96 -5.53 -22.51
CA ILE A 57 -1.17 -6.34 -23.45
C ILE A 57 -2.09 -7.27 -24.25
N SER A 58 -3.06 -7.93 -23.61
CA SER A 58 -4.03 -8.79 -24.31
C SER A 58 -4.79 -8.01 -25.39
N LYS A 59 -5.28 -6.81 -25.07
CA LYS A 59 -5.94 -5.93 -26.04
C LYS A 59 -5.02 -5.51 -27.18
N GLN A 60 -3.75 -5.21 -26.88
CA GLN A 60 -2.77 -4.88 -27.92
C GLN A 60 -2.55 -6.06 -28.87
N VAL A 61 -2.45 -7.29 -28.35
CA VAL A 61 -2.29 -8.50 -29.16
C VAL A 61 -3.51 -8.79 -30.02
N GLU A 62 -4.73 -8.61 -29.49
CA GLU A 62 -5.97 -8.72 -30.27
C GLU A 62 -5.99 -7.71 -31.43
N GLY A 63 -5.50 -6.48 -31.21
CA GLY A 63 -5.39 -5.44 -32.23
C GLY A 63 -4.38 -5.75 -33.34
N LEU A 64 -3.33 -6.56 -33.07
CA LEU A 64 -2.31 -6.93 -34.06
C LEU A 64 -2.84 -7.84 -35.18
N GLY A 65 -4.03 -8.43 -35.04
CA GLY A 65 -4.70 -9.18 -36.12
C GLY A 65 -5.22 -8.29 -37.26
N SER A 66 -5.19 -6.97 -37.07
CA SER A 66 -5.59 -5.96 -38.05
C SER A 66 -4.60 -5.88 -39.22
N LYS A 67 -5.13 -5.80 -40.46
CA LYS A 67 -4.34 -5.50 -41.66
C LYS A 67 -4.25 -4.00 -41.97
N ASP A 68 -4.72 -3.13 -41.09
CA ASP A 68 -4.72 -1.68 -41.25
C ASP A 68 -3.52 -1.03 -40.52
N PRO A 69 -2.51 -0.52 -41.25
CA PRO A 69 -1.35 0.12 -40.64
C PRO A 69 -1.68 1.37 -39.83
N ALA A 70 -2.72 2.13 -40.22
CA ALA A 70 -3.10 3.36 -39.51
C ALA A 70 -3.73 3.01 -38.14
N GLY A 71 -4.66 2.05 -38.12
CA GLY A 71 -5.23 1.53 -36.87
C GLY A 71 -4.20 0.87 -35.95
N LEU A 72 -3.17 0.22 -36.51
CA LEU A 72 -2.07 -0.33 -35.72
C LEU A 72 -1.22 0.75 -35.04
N GLN A 73 -0.96 1.87 -35.73
CA GLN A 73 -0.21 3.00 -35.17
C GLN A 73 -1.01 3.69 -34.06
N GLU A 74 -2.31 3.90 -34.28
CA GLU A 74 -3.21 4.46 -33.27
C GLU A 74 -3.31 3.55 -32.03
N ALA A 75 -3.42 2.24 -32.22
CA ALA A 75 -3.43 1.27 -31.12
C ALA A 75 -2.12 1.31 -30.31
N GLN A 76 -0.96 1.35 -30.97
CA GLN A 76 0.35 1.52 -30.32
C GLN A 76 0.43 2.82 -29.50
N PHE A 77 -0.04 3.93 -30.07
CA PHE A 77 -0.05 5.22 -29.39
C PHE A 77 -0.94 5.19 -28.14
N ASN A 78 -2.18 4.71 -28.30
CA ASN A 78 -3.13 4.58 -27.20
C ASN A 78 -2.60 3.66 -26.11
N PHE A 79 -1.97 2.54 -26.47
CA PHE A 79 -1.33 1.64 -25.52
C PHE A 79 -0.21 2.33 -24.73
N ALA A 80 0.65 3.10 -25.39
CA ALA A 80 1.73 3.83 -24.72
C ALA A 80 1.18 4.89 -23.74
N GLN A 81 0.14 5.62 -24.14
CA GLN A 81 -0.51 6.62 -23.30
C GLN A 81 -1.20 5.98 -22.09
N ASP A 82 -1.93 4.88 -22.30
CA ASP A 82 -2.55 4.09 -21.24
C ASP A 82 -1.51 3.58 -20.23
N MET A 83 -0.36 3.11 -20.71
CA MET A 83 0.73 2.64 -19.86
C MET A 83 1.33 3.77 -19.02
N GLN A 84 1.51 4.94 -19.62
CA GLN A 84 1.99 6.13 -18.90
C GLN A 84 1.02 6.54 -17.79
N ASP A 85 -0.28 6.54 -18.07
CA ASP A 85 -1.32 6.87 -17.09
C ASP A 85 -1.39 5.85 -15.95
N ARG A 86 -1.26 4.55 -16.26
CA ARG A 86 -1.22 3.47 -15.26
C ARG A 86 -0.02 3.62 -14.32
N VAL A 87 1.17 3.88 -14.86
CA VAL A 87 2.39 4.08 -14.06
C VAL A 87 2.28 5.35 -13.22
N GLY A 88 1.78 6.45 -13.80
CA GLY A 88 1.56 7.70 -13.08
C GLY A 88 0.59 7.54 -11.91
N ARG A 89 -0.52 6.82 -12.14
CA ARG A 89 -1.51 6.49 -11.09
C ARG A 89 -0.90 5.61 -10.01
N LEU A 90 -0.13 4.58 -10.37
CA LEU A 90 0.54 3.70 -9.41
C LEU A 90 1.47 4.52 -8.50
N PHE A 91 2.31 5.37 -9.09
CA PHE A 91 3.23 6.21 -8.34
C PHE A 91 2.50 7.12 -7.35
N LYS A 92 1.48 7.86 -7.84
CA LYS A 92 0.69 8.75 -7.00
C LYS A 92 0.00 8.01 -5.85
N THR A 93 -0.65 6.89 -6.16
CA THR A 93 -1.37 6.10 -5.15
C THR A 93 -0.42 5.54 -4.10
N ASN A 94 0.76 5.06 -4.49
CA ASN A 94 1.78 4.61 -3.54
C ASN A 94 2.26 5.75 -2.62
N MET A 95 2.47 6.95 -3.17
CA MET A 95 2.83 8.13 -2.38
C MET A 95 1.73 8.53 -1.39
N ASP A 96 0.46 8.45 -1.80
CA ASP A 96 -0.68 8.71 -0.94
C ASP A 96 -0.76 7.70 0.21
N ILE A 97 -0.57 6.39 -0.07
CA ILE A 97 -0.54 5.33 0.95
C ILE A 97 0.58 5.57 1.97
N LEU A 98 1.79 5.88 1.49
CA LEU A 98 2.94 6.13 2.37
C LEU A 98 2.75 7.40 3.20
N SER A 99 2.15 8.44 2.61
CA SER A 99 1.85 9.69 3.33
C SER A 99 0.81 9.45 4.43
N GLU A 100 -0.27 8.72 4.14
CA GLU A 100 -1.27 8.33 5.15
C GLU A 100 -0.63 7.54 6.30
N ALA A 101 0.25 6.59 5.98
CA ALA A 101 0.94 5.79 6.99
C ALA A 101 1.88 6.64 7.86
N ARG A 102 2.64 7.54 7.24
CA ARG A 102 3.51 8.49 7.95
C ARG A 102 2.69 9.37 8.89
N ASP A 103 1.62 9.98 8.40
CA ASP A 103 0.82 10.93 9.17
C ASP A 103 0.11 10.22 10.35
N GLY A 104 -0.37 8.99 10.13
CA GLY A 104 -0.87 8.13 11.20
C GLY A 104 0.20 7.80 12.25
N ALA A 105 1.41 7.46 11.82
CA ALA A 105 2.50 7.14 12.74
C ALA A 105 2.97 8.36 13.55
N THR A 106 3.08 9.53 12.92
CA THR A 106 3.40 10.79 13.59
C THR A 106 2.37 11.11 14.68
N THR A 107 1.08 10.96 14.37
CA THR A 107 -0.01 11.20 15.34
C THR A 107 0.09 10.29 16.56
N GLU A 108 0.38 9.00 16.37
CA GLU A 108 0.57 8.06 17.49
C GLU A 108 1.82 8.38 18.32
N LEU A 109 2.90 8.83 17.69
CA LEU A 109 4.13 9.25 18.38
C LEU A 109 3.93 10.54 19.20
N GLU A 110 3.18 11.51 18.69
CA GLU A 110 2.83 12.73 19.43
C GLU A 110 1.92 12.42 20.64
N SER A 111 0.97 11.50 20.48
CA SER A 111 0.13 11.00 21.57
C SER A 111 0.98 10.32 22.66
N LEU A 112 1.95 9.49 22.26
CA LEU A 112 2.93 8.89 23.17
C LEU A 112 3.72 9.94 23.96
N LYS A 113 4.28 10.93 23.25
CA LYS A 113 5.06 12.01 23.86
C LYS A 113 4.25 12.74 24.91
N THR A 114 2.99 13.07 24.60
CA THR A 114 2.06 13.75 25.52
C THR A 114 1.80 12.91 26.77
N GLN A 115 1.48 11.61 26.60
CA GLN A 115 1.22 10.70 27.72
C GLN A 115 2.44 10.50 28.63
N VAL A 116 3.66 10.47 28.07
CA VAL A 116 4.90 10.37 28.85
C VAL A 116 5.14 11.66 29.64
N GLN A 117 4.95 12.82 29.01
CA GLN A 117 5.08 14.12 29.70
C GLN A 117 4.10 14.23 30.87
N GLU A 118 2.82 13.93 30.66
CA GLU A 118 1.80 13.98 31.72
C GLU A 118 2.11 13.05 32.90
N LYS A 119 2.68 11.87 32.64
CA LYS A 119 3.12 10.96 33.71
C LYS A 119 4.33 11.48 34.47
N ALA A 120 5.29 12.10 33.78
CA ALA A 120 6.46 12.69 34.40
C ALA A 120 6.09 13.88 35.31
N THR A 121 5.12 14.71 34.90
CA THR A 121 4.65 15.85 35.71
C THR A 121 3.82 15.43 36.92
N LYS A 122 3.15 14.27 36.89
CA LYS A 122 2.38 13.73 38.03
C LYS A 122 3.23 12.95 39.04
N ALA A 123 4.47 12.61 38.68
CA ALA A 123 5.40 11.87 39.54
C ALA A 123 6.43 12.77 40.25
N ALA A 124 6.48 14.06 39.90
CA ALA A 124 7.27 15.11 40.54
C ALA A 124 6.39 15.93 41.50
#